data_AF-A0A183GZ59-F1
#
_entry.id   AF-A0A183GZ59-F1
#
_cell.length_a   1.000
_cell.length_b   1.000
_cell.length_c   1.000
_cell.angle_alpha   90.00
_cell.angle_beta   90.00
_cell.angle_gamma   90.00
#
_symmetry.space_group_name_H-M   'P 1'
#
loop_
_entity.id
_entity.type
_entity.pdbx_description
1 polymer ?
#
loop_
_entity_poly.entity_id
_entity_poly.type
_entity_poly.pdbx_seq_one_letter_code
_entity_poly.pdbx_strand_id
1 'polypeptide(L)'
;MKQGQILGAYKLARYALEQLSCLKIPYRFEKLIETEALMIRSKPFTDAEELLPMCYRCGISNPLLGTNECIHCKNPFILSFVSFALYHSLMSGLNFLTPPRTAPS
;
A
#
# COMPACT_ATOMS: atom_id res chain seq x y z
N MET A 1 -3.82 -8.15 -11.88
CA MET A 1 -5.25 -8.15 -11.50
C MET A 1 -5.67 -9.39 -10.72
N LYS A 2 -5.38 -10.60 -11.22
CA LYS A 2 -5.65 -11.88 -10.55
C LYS A 2 -5.40 -11.90 -9.03
N GLN A 3 -4.24 -11.41 -8.57
CA GLN A 3 -3.93 -11.39 -7.13
C GLN A 3 -4.87 -10.50 -6.32
N GLY A 4 -5.15 -9.28 -6.79
CA GLY A 4 -6.10 -8.38 -6.10
C GLY A 4 -7.51 -8.96 -6.02
N GLN A 5 -7.94 -9.73 -7.02
CA GLN A 5 -9.23 -10.43 -6.97
C GLN A 5 -9.22 -11.61 -6.00
N ILE A 6 -8.17 -12.43 -6.00
CA ILE A 6 -8.02 -13.59 -5.10
C ILE A 6 -7.98 -13.15 -3.64
N LEU A 7 -7.26 -12.07 -3.35
CA LEU A 7 -7.07 -11.56 -1.99
C LEU A 7 -8.24 -10.68 -1.51
N GLY A 8 -9.14 -10.26 -2.40
CA GLY A 8 -10.19 -9.30 -2.06
C GLY A 8 -9.70 -7.84 -1.94
N ALA A 9 -8.56 -7.50 -2.54
CA ALA A 9 -8.04 -6.14 -2.65
C ALA A 9 -8.66 -5.39 -3.85
N TYR A 10 -9.99 -5.24 -3.84
CA TYR A 10 -10.73 -4.73 -5.01
C TYR A 10 -10.54 -3.24 -5.27
N LYS A 11 -10.40 -2.41 -4.24
CA LYS A 11 -10.16 -0.98 -4.39
C LYS A 11 -8.76 -0.74 -4.94
N LEU A 12 -7.75 -1.45 -4.40
CA LEU A 12 -6.39 -1.44 -4.93
C LEU A 12 -6.34 -1.91 -6.39
N ALA A 13 -7.02 -3.02 -6.70
CA ALA A 13 -7.08 -3.57 -8.05
C ALA A 13 -7.73 -2.58 -9.04
N ARG A 14 -8.84 -1.94 -8.66
CA ARG A 14 -9.50 -0.92 -9.47
C ARG A 14 -8.57 0.25 -9.79
N TYR A 15 -7.88 0.78 -8.77
CA TYR A 15 -6.92 1.85 -8.96
C TYR A 15 -5.80 1.44 -9.93
N ALA A 16 -5.25 0.23 -9.79
CA ALA A 16 -4.21 -0.25 -10.70
C ALA A 16 -4.68 -0.33 -12.17
N LEU A 17 -5.94 -0.72 -12.42
CA LEU A 17 -6.53 -0.72 -13.77
C LEU A 17 -6.68 0.69 -14.34
N GLU A 18 -7.14 1.64 -13.53
CA GLU A 18 -7.25 3.05 -13.93
C GLU A 18 -5.88 3.59 -14.35
N GLN A 19 -4.84 3.31 -13.55
CA GLN A 19 -3.48 3.71 -13.90
C GLN A 19 -2.97 3.04 -15.18
N LEU A 20 -3.24 1.73 -15.37
CA LEU A 20 -2.87 1.03 -16.59
C LEU A 20 -3.56 1.63 -17.82
N SER A 21 -4.83 2.02 -17.71
CA SER A 21 -5.58 2.62 -18.83
C SER A 21 -5.02 3.96 -19.29
N CYS A 22 -4.25 4.65 -18.44
CA CYS A 22 -3.57 5.90 -18.76
C CYS A 22 -2.19 5.72 -19.40
N LEU A 23 -1.67 4.48 -19.49
CA LEU A 23 -0.36 4.19 -20.05
C LEU A 23 -0.46 3.74 -21.52
N LYS A 24 0.63 3.91 -22.27
CA LYS A 24 0.77 3.25 -23.58
C LYS A 24 1.12 1.79 -23.36
N ILE A 25 0.18 0.90 -23.68
CA ILE A 25 0.27 -0.54 -23.40
C ILE A 25 0.39 -1.29 -24.74
N PRO A 26 1.16 -2.39 -24.83
CA PRO A 26 1.15 -3.23 -26.01
C PRO A 26 -0.25 -3.76 -26.34
N TYR A 27 -0.64 -3.74 -27.62
CA TYR A 27 -1.97 -4.15 -28.12
C TYR A 27 -2.48 -5.49 -27.55
N ARG A 28 -1.57 -6.47 -27.37
CA ARG A 28 -1.89 -7.78 -26.78
C ARG A 28 -2.49 -7.73 -25.37
N PHE A 29 -2.33 -6.61 -24.66
CA PHE A 29 -2.83 -6.43 -23.29
C PHE A 29 -4.06 -5.51 -23.21
N GLU A 30 -4.40 -4.75 -24.26
CA GLU A 30 -5.54 -3.81 -24.25
C GLU A 30 -6.85 -4.53 -23.92
N LYS A 31 -7.19 -5.55 -24.69
CA LYS A 31 -8.41 -6.35 -24.50
C LYS A 31 -8.47 -7.01 -23.11
N LEU A 32 -7.32 -7.45 -22.59
CA LEU A 32 -7.25 -8.03 -21.25
C LEU A 32 -7.60 -6.97 -20.19
N ILE A 33 -7.02 -5.78 -20.29
CA ILE A 33 -7.23 -4.69 -19.34
C ILE A 33 -8.67 -4.17 -19.41
N GLU A 34 -9.24 -4.03 -20.60
CA GLU A 34 -10.65 -3.65 -20.79
C GLU A 34 -11.60 -4.67 -20.14
N THR A 35 -11.35 -5.96 -20.33
CA THR A 35 -12.16 -7.03 -19.74
C THR A 35 -12.07 -6.99 -18.22
N GLU A 36 -10.86 -6.86 -17.67
CA GLU A 36 -10.63 -6.76 -16.22
C GLU A 36 -11.26 -5.49 -15.62
N ALA A 37 -11.22 -4.37 -16.35
CA ALA A 37 -11.86 -3.11 -15.99
C ALA A 37 -13.39 -3.22 -15.95
N LEU A 38 -13.99 -4.00 -16.84
CA LEU A 38 -15.42 -4.30 -16.76
C LEU A 38 -15.72 -5.20 -15.55
N MET A 39 -14.94 -6.27 -15.37
CA MET A 39 -15.15 -7.23 -14.28
C MET A 39 -15.06 -6.57 -12.90
N ILE A 40 -14.08 -5.70 -12.67
CA ILE A 40 -13.88 -5.07 -11.36
C ILE A 40 -15.07 -4.17 -10.98
N ARG A 41 -15.86 -3.65 -11.93
CA ARG A 41 -17.06 -2.81 -11.65
C ARG A 41 -18.15 -3.57 -10.90
N SER A 42 -18.18 -4.90 -10.99
CA SER A 42 -19.09 -5.75 -10.21
C SER A 42 -18.66 -5.96 -8.75
N LYS A 43 -17.45 -5.53 -8.37
CA LYS A 43 -16.86 -5.75 -7.04
C LYS A 43 -17.03 -4.53 -6.14
N PRO A 44 -17.06 -4.72 -4.79
CA PRO A 44 -17.11 -3.61 -3.83
C PRO A 44 -15.98 -2.59 -4.02
N PHE A 45 -16.21 -1.35 -3.59
CA PHE A 45 -15.19 -0.29 -3.57
C PHE A 45 -14.36 -0.31 -2.28
N THR A 46 -14.07 -1.50 -1.77
CA THR A 46 -13.32 -1.73 -0.53
C THR A 46 -12.30 -2.84 -0.75
N ASP A 47 -11.23 -2.80 0.03
CA ASP A 47 -10.30 -3.92 0.17
C ASP A 47 -10.71 -4.74 1.39
N ALA A 48 -10.38 -6.03 1.41
CA ALA A 48 -10.59 -6.90 2.57
C ALA A 48 -9.86 -6.37 3.80
N GLU A 49 -10.53 -6.36 4.96
CA GLU A 49 -9.99 -5.77 6.20
C GLU A 49 -8.70 -6.44 6.67
N GLU A 50 -8.57 -7.74 6.46
CA GLU A 50 -7.39 -8.54 6.81
C GLU A 50 -6.13 -8.11 6.04
N LEU A 51 -6.29 -7.43 4.90
CA LEU A 51 -5.17 -6.90 4.12
C LEU A 51 -4.71 -5.52 4.60
N LEU A 52 -5.51 -4.82 5.40
CA LEU A 52 -5.23 -3.44 5.77
C LEU A 52 -4.03 -3.37 6.73
N PRO A 53 -2.96 -2.62 6.39
CA PRO A 53 -1.81 -2.49 7.27
C PRO A 53 -2.18 -1.81 8.58
N MET A 54 -1.94 -2.51 9.68
CA MET A 54 -2.02 -1.94 11.02
C MET A 54 -0.80 -1.06 11.29
N CYS A 55 -1.03 0.15 11.79
CA CYS A 55 0.05 0.98 12.33
C CYS A 55 0.48 0.44 13.69
N TYR A 56 1.72 -0.04 13.82
CA TYR A 56 2.25 -0.54 15.10
C TYR A 56 2.34 0.51 16.21
N ARG A 57 2.32 1.80 15.88
CA ARG A 57 2.37 2.87 16.88
C ARG A 57 1.01 3.15 17.52
N CYS A 58 -0.06 3.15 16.73
CA CYS A 58 -1.41 3.55 17.22
C CYS A 58 -2.50 2.49 17.04
N GLY A 59 -2.18 1.32 16.48
CA GLY A 59 -3.11 0.21 16.26
C GLY A 59 -4.15 0.43 15.15
N ILE A 60 -4.20 1.60 14.53
CA ILE A 60 -5.18 1.91 13.47
C ILE A 60 -4.83 1.17 12.19
N SER A 61 -5.82 0.54 11.56
CA SER A 61 -5.72 -0.02 10.20
C SER A 61 -5.73 1.09 9.16
N ASN A 62 -4.86 0.99 8.16
CA ASN A 62 -4.67 2.01 7.14
C ASN A 62 -5.08 1.48 5.77
N PRO A 63 -5.54 2.33 4.84
CA PRO A 63 -5.82 1.92 3.47
C PRO A 63 -4.58 1.40 2.74
N LEU A 64 -4.78 0.47 1.79
CA LEU A 64 -3.70 0.00 0.90
C LEU A 64 -3.22 1.06 -0.10
N LEU A 65 -4.07 2.05 -0.39
CA LEU A 65 -3.76 3.18 -1.26
C LEU A 65 -3.48 4.42 -0.41
N GLY A 66 -2.32 5.03 -0.62
CA GLY A 66 -1.93 6.24 0.09
C GLY A 66 -0.43 6.45 0.14
N THR A 67 0.01 7.23 1.11
CA THR A 67 1.42 7.46 1.42
C THR A 67 1.99 6.32 2.27
N ASN A 68 3.31 6.21 2.33
CA ASN A 68 4.01 5.25 3.20
C ASN A 68 4.06 5.73 4.67
N GLU A 69 2.94 6.23 5.20
CA GLU A 69 2.81 6.68 6.58
C GLU A 69 1.39 6.42 7.11
N CYS A 70 1.27 6.27 8.42
CA CYS A 70 -0.03 6.13 9.05
C CYS A 70 -0.88 7.39 8.85
N ILE A 71 -2.14 7.21 8.42
CA ILE A 71 -3.08 8.32 8.17
C ILE A 71 -3.36 9.14 9.43
N HIS A 72 -3.29 8.51 10.60
CA HIS A 72 -3.61 9.12 11.88
C HIS A 72 -2.37 9.76 12.53
N CYS A 73 -1.32 8.96 12.76
CA CYS A 73 -0.19 9.39 13.58
C CYS A 73 1.08 9.72 12.80
N LYS A 74 1.05 9.64 11.47
CA LYS A 74 2.17 9.99 10.57
C LYS A 74 3.46 9.19 10.77
N ASN A 75 3.38 8.06 11.48
CA ASN A 75 4.52 7.17 11.61
C ASN A 75 4.79 6.51 10.25
N PRO A 76 6.02 6.54 9.73
CA PRO A 76 6.34 5.93 8.44
C PRO A 76 6.18 4.42 8.50
N PHE A 77 5.69 3.83 7.41
CA PHE A 77 5.67 2.38 7.23
C PHE A 77 7.05 1.90 6.77
N ILE A 78 7.62 0.94 7.50
CA ILE A 78 8.86 0.27 7.10
C ILE A 78 8.47 -1.01 6.35
N LEU A 79 8.62 -1.00 5.03
CA LEU A 79 8.31 -2.14 4.17
C LEU A 79 9.53 -3.08 4.13
N SER A 80 9.38 -4.32 4.61
CA SER A 80 10.38 -5.37 4.43
C SER A 80 10.16 -6.07 3.09
N PHE A 81 11.18 -6.06 2.22
CA PHE A 81 11.16 -6.84 0.98
C PHE A 81 11.63 -8.29 1.16
N VAL A 82 12.11 -8.65 2.35
CA VAL A 82 12.59 -10.01 2.68
C VAL A 82 11.44 -10.89 3.20
N SER A 83 10.38 -10.28 3.73
CA SER A 83 9.14 -10.97 4.08
C SER A 83 8.00 -9.97 4.03
N PHE A 84 6.86 -10.36 3.47
CA PHE A 84 5.61 -9.57 3.49
C PHE A 84 5.03 -9.37 4.90
N ALA A 85 5.80 -9.70 5.95
CA ALA A 85 5.51 -9.43 7.34
C ALA A 85 6.28 -8.15 7.74
N LEU A 86 5.54 -7.15 8.22
CA LEU A 86 6.12 -5.95 8.83
C LEU A 86 6.89 -6.39 10.08
N TYR A 87 8.22 -6.45 10.00
CA TYR A 87 9.03 -6.85 11.13
C TYR A 87 9.19 -5.71 12.15
N HIS A 88 8.78 -6.05 13.37
CA HIS A 88 9.26 -5.60 14.66
C HIS A 88 10.63 -4.89 14.64
N SER A 89 10.65 -3.64 15.11
CA SER A 89 11.75 -3.03 15.89
C SER A 89 13.17 -3.53 15.58
N LEU A 90 13.67 -3.26 14.37
CA LEU A 90 15.12 -3.25 14.09
C LEU A 90 15.69 -1.84 13.90
N MET A 91 14.85 -0.81 14.04
CA MET A 91 15.28 0.59 14.02
C MET A 91 15.25 1.24 15.42
N SER A 92 15.36 0.44 16.48
CA SER A 92 15.81 0.96 17.78
C SER A 92 17.34 1.08 17.86
N GLY A 93 18.06 0.69 16.79
CA GLY A 93 19.53 0.70 16.72
C GLY A 93 20.15 1.65 15.69
N LEU A 94 19.37 2.42 14.93
CA LEU A 94 19.88 3.45 14.01
C LEU A 94 19.59 4.86 14.51
N ASN A 95 19.85 5.08 15.81
CA ASN A 95 20.05 6.41 16.41
C ASN A 95 21.52 6.87 16.26
N PHE A 96 22.12 6.69 15.09
CA PHE A 96 23.44 7.24 14.79
C PHE A 96 23.39 7.83 13.39
N LEU A 97 22.87 9.06 13.24
CA LEU A 97 23.28 10.05 12.22
C LEU A 97 22.44 11.35 12.28
N THR A 98 22.02 11.81 13.47
CA THR A 98 21.64 13.22 13.64
C THR A 98 22.46 13.81 14.78
N PRO A 99 23.33 14.80 14.53
CA PRO A 99 24.08 15.45 15.60
C PRO A 99 23.10 16.17 16.56
N PRO A 100 23.41 16.23 17.86
CA PRO A 100 22.53 16.85 18.84
C PRO A 100 22.36 18.34 18.51
N ARG A 101 21.11 18.79 18.41
CA ARG A 101 20.79 20.23 18.45
C ARG A 101 21.22 20.75 19.82
N THR A 102 22.19 21.66 19.83
CA THR A 102 22.53 22.47 21.00
C THR A 102 21.31 23.26 21.43
N ALA A 103 20.90 23.09 22.69
CA ALA A 103 19.90 23.94 23.33
C ALA A 103 20.47 25.36 23.52
N PRO A 104 19.72 26.44 23.22
CA PRO A 104 20.15 27.77 23.62
C PRO A 104 19.84 27.98 25.11
N SER A 105 20.83 28.58 25.78
CA SER A 105 20.79 29.14 27.14
C SER A 105 19.85 30.33 27.26
#